data_AF-A0A925ZMA1-F1
#
_entry.id   AF-A0A925ZMA1-F1
#
_cell.length_a   1.000
_cell.length_b   1.000
_cell.length_c   1.000
_cell.angle_alpha   90.00
_cell.angle_beta   90.00
_cell.angle_gamma   90.00
#
_symmetry.space_group_name_H-M   'P 1'
#
loop_
_entity.id
_entity.type
_entity.pdbx_description
1 polymer ?
#
loop_
_entity_poly.entity_id
_entity_poly.type
_entity_poly.pdbx_seq_one_letter_code
_entity_poly.pdbx_strand_id
1 'polypeptide(L)'
;MSLNRRRHRLFVTRHTEYHLRADECVGVRDRESGAWLRDHAALRLHAIKLPPTGHDHVWLGQRIQFWSSNTDVVTSPVVAVGRPGRDCLDHYTSLSRAGTISC
;
A
#
# COMPACT_ATOMS: atom_id res chain seq x y z
N MET A 1 -4.75 11.48 -19.95
CA MET A 1 -5.66 11.15 -18.82
C MET A 1 -4.86 11.02 -17.54
N SER A 2 -5.01 11.99 -16.63
CA SER A 2 -4.25 12.03 -15.37
C SER A 2 -4.71 10.90 -14.45
N LEU A 3 -4.00 9.77 -14.47
CA LEU A 3 -4.02 8.78 -13.38
C LEU A 3 -3.99 9.56 -12.07
N ASN A 4 -5.02 9.43 -11.24
CA ASN A 4 -5.19 10.21 -10.02
C ASN A 4 -4.16 9.76 -8.97
N ARG A 5 -2.87 10.12 -9.19
CA ARG A 5 -1.71 9.76 -8.37
C ARG A 5 -1.81 10.28 -6.93
N ARG A 6 -2.75 11.20 -6.67
CA ARG A 6 -3.00 11.80 -5.35
C ARG A 6 -3.59 10.81 -4.33
N ARG A 7 -3.97 9.59 -4.75
CA ARG A 7 -4.55 8.58 -3.86
C ARG A 7 -3.55 7.53 -3.39
N HIS A 8 -2.35 7.46 -3.99
CA HIS A 8 -1.36 6.44 -3.59
C HIS A 8 -0.48 6.93 -2.45
N ARG A 9 -0.31 6.08 -1.44
CA ARG A 9 0.45 6.36 -0.23
C ARG A 9 1.41 5.20 0.01
N LEU A 10 2.61 5.51 0.48
CA LEU A 10 3.63 4.52 0.79
C LEU A 10 3.86 4.52 2.28
N PHE A 11 3.73 3.35 2.90
CA PHE A 11 4.05 3.12 4.30
C PHE A 11 5.15 2.08 4.38
N VAL A 12 6.29 2.45 4.92
CA VAL A 12 7.47 1.60 5.00
C VAL A 12 7.61 1.13 6.44
N THR A 13 7.72 -0.18 6.61
CA THR A 13 8.06 -0.84 7.88
C THR A 13 9.53 -1.25 7.85
N ARG A 14 10.00 -1.99 8.86
CA ARG A 14 11.41 -2.39 8.97
C ARG A 14 11.92 -3.12 7.72
N HIS A 15 11.19 -4.11 7.24
CA HIS A 15 11.60 -4.95 6.11
C HIS A 15 10.69 -4.84 4.89
N THR A 16 9.55 -4.16 5.01
CA THR A 16 8.50 -4.24 3.98
C THR A 16 7.87 -2.89 3.72
N GLU A 17 7.74 -2.56 2.45
CA GLU A 17 7.05 -1.41 1.91
C GLU A 17 5.61 -1.80 1.54
N TYR A 18 4.64 -1.10 2.11
CA TYR A 18 3.23 -1.26 1.86
C TYR A 18 2.74 -0.10 1.02
N HIS A 19 2.23 -0.42 -0.16
CA HIS A 19 1.69 0.54 -1.11
C HIS A 19 0.17 0.52 -1.00
N LEU A 20 -0.39 1.64 -0.58
CA LEU A 20 -1.83 1.81 -0.41
C LEU A 20 -2.39 2.74 -1.47
N ARG A 21 -3.61 2.47 -1.91
CA ARG A 21 -4.42 3.35 -2.73
C ARG A 21 -5.69 3.70 -1.96
N ALA A 22 -5.76 4.94 -1.50
CA ALA A 22 -6.68 5.35 -0.44
C ALA A 22 -6.45 4.48 0.80
N ASP A 23 -7.26 3.44 0.98
CA ASP A 23 -7.22 2.48 2.08
C ASP A 23 -6.90 1.04 1.65
N GLU A 24 -6.97 0.71 0.36
CA GLU A 24 -6.66 -0.62 -0.17
C GLU A 24 -5.14 -0.82 -0.31
N CYS A 25 -4.62 -1.95 0.14
CA CYS A 25 -3.24 -2.36 -0.13
C CYS A 25 -3.10 -2.92 -1.55
N VAL A 26 -2.40 -2.18 -2.42
CA VAL A 26 -2.26 -2.50 -3.85
C VAL A 26 -0.92 -3.15 -4.20
N GLY A 27 0.04 -3.12 -3.29
CA GLY A 27 1.35 -3.72 -3.50
C GLY A 27 2.13 -3.83 -2.20
N VAL A 28 2.90 -4.90 -2.10
CA VAL A 28 3.84 -5.13 -1.00
C VAL A 28 5.19 -5.41 -1.61
N ARG A 29 6.21 -4.66 -1.18
CA ARG A 29 7.58 -4.83 -1.64
C ARG A 29 8.48 -5.11 -0.46
N ASP A 30 9.28 -6.15 -0.59
CA ASP A 30 10.30 -6.47 0.38
C ASP A 30 11.50 -5.53 0.18
N ARG A 31 11.94 -4.88 1.27
CA ARG A 31 13.01 -3.88 1.24
C ARG A 31 14.39 -4.52 1.20
N GLU A 32 14.53 -5.71 1.75
CA GLU A 32 15.80 -6.44 1.82
C GLU A 32 16.20 -6.98 0.44
N SER A 33 15.27 -7.64 -0.25
CA SER A 33 15.45 -8.19 -1.59
C SER A 33 15.07 -7.22 -2.72
N GLY A 34 14.26 -6.21 -2.43
CA GLY A 34 13.68 -5.31 -3.43
C GLY A 34 12.55 -5.95 -4.25
N ALA A 35 12.14 -7.18 -3.94
CA ALA A 35 11.16 -7.94 -4.70
C ALA A 35 9.71 -7.58 -4.32
N TRP A 36 8.82 -7.61 -5.30
CA TRP A 36 7.38 -7.44 -5.07
C TRP A 36 6.76 -8.75 -4.63
N LEU A 37 6.20 -8.78 -3.42
CA LEU A 37 5.52 -9.94 -2.87
C LEU A 37 4.11 -10.00 -3.47
N ARG A 38 3.91 -10.89 -4.46
CA ARG A 38 2.63 -11.05 -5.17
C ARG A 38 1.60 -11.91 -4.44
N ASP A 39 2.04 -12.70 -3.46
CA ASP A 39 1.22 -13.63 -2.67
C ASP A 39 1.20 -13.23 -1.18
N HIS A 40 1.31 -11.93 -0.89
CA HIS A 40 1.31 -11.46 0.49
C HIS A 40 -0.12 -11.32 1.02
N ALA A 41 -0.39 -11.80 2.23
CA ALA A 41 -1.72 -11.77 2.85
C ALA A 41 -2.33 -10.37 2.94
N ALA A 42 -1.49 -9.33 3.05
CA ALA A 42 -1.95 -7.94 3.10
C ALA A 42 -2.47 -7.39 1.77
N LEU A 43 -2.23 -8.06 0.64
CA LEU A 43 -2.68 -7.58 -0.67
C LEU A 43 -4.20 -7.58 -0.76
N ARG A 44 -4.77 -6.53 -1.37
CA ARG A 44 -6.21 -6.31 -1.54
C ARG A 44 -7.01 -6.18 -0.23
N LEU A 45 -6.33 -6.09 0.91
CA LEU A 45 -6.97 -5.78 2.18
C LEU A 45 -7.13 -4.26 2.36
N HIS A 46 -8.10 -3.87 3.18
CA HIS A 46 -8.38 -2.48 3.48
C HIS A 46 -7.83 -2.11 4.86
N ALA A 47 -7.11 -0.99 4.95
CA ALA A 47 -6.63 -0.47 6.21
C ALA A 47 -7.81 0.08 7.02
N ILE A 48 -8.03 -0.46 8.22
CA ILE A 48 -9.15 -0.06 9.10
C ILE A 48 -9.02 1.41 9.51
N LYS A 49 -7.78 1.84 9.76
CA LYS A 49 -7.47 3.16 10.27
C LYS A 49 -6.28 3.73 9.51
N LEU A 50 -6.50 4.89 8.91
CA LEU A 50 -5.47 5.68 8.24
C LEU A 50 -5.65 7.16 8.59
N PRO A 51 -4.57 7.94 8.57
CA PRO A 51 -4.66 9.37 8.74
C PRO A 51 -5.30 10.00 7.48
N PRO A 52 -5.84 11.22 7.59
CA PRO A 52 -6.22 12.01 6.43
C PRO A 52 -5.05 12.15 5.45
N THR A 53 -5.34 12.16 4.14
CA THR A 53 -4.31 12.29 3.10
C THR A 53 -3.45 13.53 3.35
N GLY A 54 -2.12 13.39 3.40
CA GLY A 54 -1.20 14.49 3.69
C GLY A 54 -0.73 14.55 5.15
N HIS A 55 -1.38 13.80 6.06
CA HIS A 55 -0.96 13.65 7.45
C HIS A 55 -0.34 12.27 7.71
N ASP A 56 0.23 11.64 6.68
CA ASP A 56 0.75 10.27 6.74
C ASP A 56 1.89 10.13 7.77
N HIS A 57 2.64 11.22 8.03
CA HIS A 57 3.73 11.26 9.02
C HIS A 57 3.27 10.98 10.45
N VAL A 58 1.98 11.18 10.77
CA VAL A 58 1.41 10.85 12.08
C VAL A 58 1.47 9.34 12.36
N TRP A 59 1.56 8.53 11.31
CA TRP A 59 1.63 7.07 11.44
C TRP A 59 3.03 6.52 11.72
N LEU A 60 4.07 7.38 11.79
CA LEU A 60 5.41 6.94 12.16
C LEU A 60 5.41 6.35 13.59
N GLY A 61 5.96 5.15 13.74
CA GLY A 61 5.94 4.36 14.97
C GLY A 61 4.64 3.58 15.20
N GLN A 62 3.60 3.79 14.39
CA GLN A 62 2.32 3.07 14.51
C GLN A 62 2.26 1.85 13.59
N ARG A 63 1.37 0.91 13.91
CA ARG A 63 1.11 -0.29 13.09
C ARG A 63 -0.10 -0.06 12.20
N ILE A 64 -0.09 -0.64 11.02
CA ILE A 64 -1.25 -0.63 10.12
C ILE A 64 -1.99 -1.95 10.32
N GLN A 65 -3.30 -1.85 10.54
CA GLN A 65 -4.20 -2.99 10.58
C GLN A 65 -4.96 -3.05 9.28
N PHE A 66 -4.73 -4.12 8.55
CA PHE A 66 -5.45 -4.47 7.34
C PHE A 66 -6.51 -5.50 7.65
N TRP A 67 -7.66 -5.35 7.02
CA TRP A 67 -8.80 -6.22 7.25
C TRP A 67 -9.53 -6.52 5.95
N SER A 68 -10.06 -7.72 5.88
CA SER A 68 -11.04 -8.20 4.91
C SER A 68 -11.95 -9.21 5.59
N SER A 69 -13.03 -9.59 4.91
CA SER A 69 -13.99 -10.59 5.39
C SER A 69 -13.36 -11.94 5.78
N ASN A 70 -12.18 -12.26 5.22
CA ASN A 70 -11.55 -13.58 5.35
C ASN A 70 -10.20 -13.56 6.10
N THR A 71 -9.59 -12.40 6.32
CA THR A 71 -8.23 -12.30 6.87
C THR A 71 -7.98 -10.91 7.45
N ASP A 72 -7.31 -10.86 8.60
CA ASP A 72 -6.71 -9.67 9.17
C ASP A 72 -5.18 -9.76 9.15
N VAL A 73 -4.52 -8.63 8.88
CA VAL A 73 -3.05 -8.54 8.91
C VAL A 73 -2.64 -7.31 9.68
N VAL A 74 -1.82 -7.49 10.71
CA VAL A 74 -1.22 -6.39 11.48
C VAL A 74 0.24 -6.26 11.09
N THR A 75 0.63 -5.09 10.59
CA THR A 75 2.02 -4.82 10.21
C THR A 75 2.91 -4.52 11.41
N SER A 76 4.22 -4.60 11.21
CA SER A 76 5.19 -3.96 12.09
C SER A 76 5.03 -2.43 12.12
N PRO A 77 5.67 -1.75 13.09
CA PRO A 77 5.66 -0.29 13.15
C PRO A 77 6.20 0.33 11.85
N VAL A 78 5.48 1.34 11.37
CA VAL A 78 5.89 2.15 10.23
C VAL A 78 7.09 3.00 10.65
N VAL A 79 8.17 2.89 9.90
CA VAL A 79 9.42 3.63 10.14
C VAL A 79 9.59 4.80 9.19
N ALA A 80 8.92 4.77 8.04
CA ALA A 80 8.90 5.87 7.09
C ALA A 80 7.57 5.91 6.35
N VAL A 81 7.18 7.09 5.91
CA VAL A 81 6.04 7.29 5.01
C VAL A 81 6.48 8.12 3.83
N GLY A 82 5.85 7.92 2.69
CA GLY A 82 6.21 8.62 1.48
C GLY A 82 5.15 8.52 0.41
N ARG A 83 5.56 8.91 -0.79
CA ARG A 83 4.75 8.73 -2.01
C ARG A 83 5.44 7.70 -2.89
N PRO A 84 4.69 6.75 -3.47
CA PRO A 84 5.29 5.80 -4.37
C PRO A 84 5.76 6.51 -5.66
N GLY A 85 6.92 6.09 -6.15
CA GLY A 85 7.43 6.49 -7.46
C GLY A 85 6.51 6.02 -8.58
N ARG A 86 6.65 6.62 -9.76
CA ARG A 86 5.83 6.22 -10.92
C ARG A 86 6.12 4.78 -11.34
N ASP A 87 7.38 4.36 -11.24
CA ASP A 87 7.86 3.02 -11.60
C ASP A 87 7.28 1.91 -10.71
N CYS A 88 6.80 2.24 -9.51
CA CYS A 88 6.14 1.28 -8.63
C CYS A 88 4.77 0.83 -9.16
N LEU A 89 4.12 1.67 -9.98
CA LEU A 89 2.75 1.45 -10.43
C LEU A 89 2.64 0.20 -11.32
N ASP A 90 3.66 -0.09 -12.13
CA ASP A 90 3.69 -1.25 -13.03
C ASP A 90 3.70 -2.61 -12.30
N HIS A 91 4.02 -2.61 -11.00
CA HIS A 91 4.10 -3.83 -10.19
C HIS A 91 2.91 -4.05 -9.26
N TYR A 92 1.95 -3.12 -9.23
CA TYR A 92 0.78 -3.25 -8.35
C TYR A 92 -0.12 -4.41 -8.79
N THR A 93 -0.58 -5.19 -7.82
CA THR A 93 -1.49 -6.31 -8.08
C THR A 93 -2.89 -5.81 -8.43
N SER A 94 -3.31 -4.69 -7.82
CA SER A 94 -4.55 -3.98 -8.12
C SER A 94 -4.22 -2.78 -9.00
N LEU A 95 -3.94 -3.05 -10.28
CA LEU A 95 -4.06 -2.04 -11.34
C LEU A 95 -5.54 -1.81 -11.61
N SER A 96 -6.35 -1.46 -10.60
CA SER A 96 -7.72 -0.99 -10.85
C SER A 96 -7.61 0.32 -11.64
N ARG A 97 -7.36 0.18 -12.94
CA ARG A 97 -7.50 1.18 -13.98
C ARG A 97 -8.84 1.80 -13.64
N ALA A 98 -8.81 3.08 -13.31
CA ALA A 98 -10.01 3.87 -13.47
C ALA A 98 -10.32 3.80 -14.99
N GLY A 99 -11.10 2.80 -15.41
CA GLY A 99 -11.63 2.63 -16.75
C GLY A 99 -10.79 1.90 -17.80
N THR A 100 -10.27 0.68 -17.55
CA THR A 100 -10.05 -0.25 -18.70
C THR A 100 -10.01 -1.71 -18.24
N ILE A 101 -11.07 -2.43 -18.59
CA ILE A 101 -11.06 -3.86 -18.81
C ILE A 101 -9.97 -4.12 -19.86
N SER A 102 -9.00 -4.99 -19.57
CA SER A 102 -8.20 -5.59 -20.64
C SER A 102 -8.92 -6.87 -21.05
N CYS A 103 -9.49 -6.82 -22.24
CA CYS A 103 -9.85 -7.95 -23.07
C CYS A 103 -8.61 -8.71 -23.56
#